data_AF-A0A9E1BGK6-F1
#
_entry.id   AF-A0A9E1BGK6-F1
#
_cell.length_a   1.000
_cell.length_b   1.000
_cell.length_c   1.000
_cell.angle_alpha   90.00
_cell.angle_beta   90.00
_cell.angle_gamma   90.00
#
_symmetry.space_group_name_H-M   'P 1'
#
loop_
_entity.id
_entity.type
_entity.pdbx_description
1 polymer ?
#
loop_
_entity_poly.entity_id
_entity_poly.type
_entity_poly.pdbx_seq_one_letter_code
_entity_poly.pdbx_strand_id
1 'polypeptide(L)'
;MKKTNKFFAIIAVLALVLIVCVSFVACNNKEDVGTVKKVSVRYVADGAAAATLLSGGQVDFIVVGEPAATAQTKRLSLNAEMNIQTEYSKVSGATSFPQAGIFVKSALASDEAFMKSLFEELAANKEWVAQNKASVTAEAKKVYESANFPAIAIDRCAINGAKLTEESMRDIMLFLSNVMPKDSKGNSIDWTTNKSKIFDIPTSTTENSKQIKFSAPEGTPALAMLTLASNGKKIADYDVEYKVVNPANIASEMATKASDVVIMPVNAGANLIRQGADYKLVSIAVDGSLYVVGNTEKGGQISMDDLVGKNIACIGQTGVPGLVFRYIMQQKGIEIETK
;
A
#
# COMPACT_ATOMS: atom_id res chain seq x y z
N MET A 1 -97.11 18.27 -5.44
CA MET A 1 -97.53 19.29 -6.45
C MET A 1 -96.29 19.96 -7.01
N LYS A 2 -96.16 19.95 -8.35
CA LYS A 2 -95.44 20.91 -9.22
C LYS A 2 -93.90 20.97 -9.08
N LYS A 3 -93.15 20.56 -10.12
CA LYS A 3 -92.78 21.35 -11.34
C LYS A 3 -91.95 22.58 -10.94
N THR A 4 -90.84 22.97 -11.55
CA THR A 4 -90.52 23.02 -12.98
C THR A 4 -89.10 23.57 -13.18
N ASN A 5 -88.42 23.13 -14.23
CA ASN A 5 -87.33 23.83 -14.91
C ASN A 5 -87.77 25.22 -15.42
N LYS A 6 -86.86 26.22 -15.40
CA LYS A 6 -86.70 27.33 -16.39
C LYS A 6 -85.25 27.85 -16.31
N PHE A 7 -84.33 27.67 -17.27
CA PHE A 7 -84.15 28.23 -18.63
C PHE A 7 -83.65 29.70 -18.72
N PHE A 8 -82.63 29.88 -19.57
CA PHE A 8 -82.03 31.08 -20.21
C PHE A 8 -81.01 31.94 -19.43
N ALA A 9 -79.75 31.99 -19.88
CA ALA A 9 -79.29 32.92 -20.93
C ALA A 9 -77.83 32.65 -21.35
N ILE A 10 -77.57 32.90 -22.63
CA ILE A 10 -76.38 32.60 -23.43
C ILE A 10 -75.49 33.85 -23.48
N ILE A 11 -74.17 33.71 -23.28
CA ILE A 11 -73.16 34.46 -24.07
C ILE A 11 -72.00 33.52 -24.35
N ALA A 12 -71.83 33.19 -25.63
CA ALA A 12 -70.66 32.54 -26.18
C ALA A 12 -69.58 33.60 -26.48
N VAL A 13 -68.34 33.34 -26.09
CA VAL A 13 -67.16 33.89 -26.76
C VAL A 13 -66.23 32.72 -27.05
N LEU A 14 -66.16 32.37 -28.33
CA LEU A 14 -65.12 31.51 -28.89
C LEU A 14 -63.76 32.22 -28.75
N ALA A 15 -62.79 31.53 -28.17
CA ALA A 15 -61.38 31.70 -28.53
C ALA A 15 -60.75 30.32 -28.65
N LEU A 16 -60.58 29.93 -29.91
CA LEU A 16 -59.92 28.74 -30.41
C LEU A 16 -58.40 28.86 -30.16
N VAL A 17 -57.79 28.02 -29.32
CA VAL A 17 -56.35 27.74 -29.42
C VAL A 17 -56.09 26.25 -29.17
N LEU A 18 -55.32 25.71 -30.11
CA LEU A 18 -54.91 24.34 -30.36
C LEU A 18 -54.68 23.42 -29.14
N ILE A 19 -55.22 22.20 -29.33
CA ILE A 19 -54.76 20.95 -28.74
C ILE A 19 -53.29 20.73 -29.13
N VAL A 20 -52.41 20.69 -28.14
CA VAL A 20 -51.17 19.91 -28.21
C VAL A 20 -51.35 18.76 -27.25
N CYS A 21 -51.62 17.57 -27.80
CA CYS A 21 -51.51 16.32 -27.08
C CYS A 21 -50.05 16.14 -26.65
N VAL A 22 -49.69 16.58 -25.44
CA VAL A 22 -48.49 16.07 -24.78
C VAL A 22 -48.89 14.71 -24.22
N SER A 23 -48.63 13.67 -25.01
CA SER A 23 -48.57 12.31 -24.52
C SER A 23 -47.64 12.28 -23.31
N PHE A 24 -48.22 12.04 -22.13
CA PHE A 24 -47.50 11.62 -20.94
C PHE A 24 -46.83 10.28 -21.26
N VAL A 25 -45.63 10.34 -21.84
CA VAL A 25 -44.67 9.25 -21.66
C VAL A 25 -44.24 9.35 -20.21
N ALA A 26 -44.72 8.43 -19.39
CA ALA A 26 -44.12 8.16 -18.11
C ALA A 26 -42.66 7.76 -18.40
N CYS A 27 -41.74 8.71 -18.29
CA CYS A 27 -40.32 8.40 -18.17
C CYS A 27 -40.17 7.65 -16.86
N ASN A 28 -40.16 6.32 -16.99
CA ASN A 28 -39.68 5.39 -15.99
C ASN A 28 -38.18 5.69 -15.82
N ASN A 29 -37.84 6.76 -15.10
CA ASN A 29 -36.55 6.85 -14.45
C ASN A 29 -36.61 5.89 -13.26
N LYS A 30 -36.57 4.58 -13.57
CA LYS A 30 -35.69 3.74 -12.79
C LYS A 30 -34.32 4.35 -13.03
N GLU A 31 -33.89 5.24 -12.13
CA GLU A 31 -32.50 5.23 -11.77
C GLU A 31 -32.18 3.75 -11.57
N ASP A 32 -31.34 3.22 -12.45
CA ASP A 32 -30.70 1.96 -12.18
C ASP A 32 -30.03 2.18 -10.83
N VAL A 33 -30.63 1.65 -9.76
CA VAL A 33 -29.97 1.50 -8.48
C VAL A 33 -28.91 0.46 -8.77
N GLY A 34 -27.86 0.91 -9.46
CA GLY A 34 -26.78 0.08 -9.96
C GLY A 34 -26.30 -0.67 -8.75
N THR A 35 -26.37 -1.99 -8.84
CA THR A 35 -25.96 -2.87 -7.76
C THR A 35 -24.60 -2.40 -7.25
N VAL A 36 -24.58 -1.94 -5.99
CA VAL A 36 -23.37 -1.45 -5.36
C VAL A 36 -22.32 -2.54 -5.51
N LYS A 37 -21.21 -2.26 -6.21
CA LYS A 37 -20.12 -3.23 -6.39
C LYS A 37 -19.44 -3.40 -5.04
N LYS A 38 -19.32 -4.65 -4.58
CA LYS A 38 -18.72 -4.95 -3.27
C LYS A 38 -17.73 -6.09 -3.33
N VAL A 39 -16.79 -6.10 -2.39
CA VAL A 39 -15.91 -7.23 -2.09
C VAL A 39 -15.92 -7.51 -0.59
N SER A 40 -15.84 -8.78 -0.21
CA SER A 40 -15.66 -9.18 1.19
C SER A 40 -14.17 -9.33 1.48
N VAL A 41 -13.63 -8.60 2.46
CA VAL A 41 -12.20 -8.65 2.81
C VAL A 41 -12.00 -9.19 4.22
N ARG A 42 -11.16 -10.22 4.32
CA ARG A 42 -10.65 -10.74 5.60
C ARG A 42 -9.18 -10.38 5.74
N TYR A 43 -8.84 -9.61 6.77
CA TYR A 43 -7.45 -9.26 7.00
C TYR A 43 -6.69 -10.38 7.70
N VAL A 44 -5.45 -10.64 7.27
CA VAL A 44 -4.59 -11.71 7.79
C VAL A 44 -3.17 -11.20 8.06
N ALA A 45 -2.44 -11.92 8.92
CA ALA A 45 -1.13 -11.49 9.41
C ALA A 45 -0.06 -11.47 8.30
N ASP A 46 -0.04 -12.48 7.43
CA ASP A 46 0.99 -12.67 6.43
C ASP A 46 0.48 -13.45 5.19
N GLY A 47 1.37 -13.63 4.21
CA GLY A 47 1.05 -14.36 2.98
C GLY A 47 0.81 -15.85 3.18
N ALA A 48 1.37 -16.49 4.21
CA ALA A 48 1.13 -17.90 4.49
C ALA A 48 -0.29 -18.10 5.03
N ALA A 49 -0.72 -17.26 5.99
CA ALA A 49 -2.08 -17.22 6.50
C ALA A 49 -3.11 -16.95 5.38
N ALA A 50 -2.82 -16.00 4.49
CA ALA A 50 -3.65 -15.74 3.32
C ALA A 50 -3.79 -16.98 2.44
N ALA A 51 -2.67 -17.65 2.15
CA ALA A 51 -2.65 -18.80 1.27
C ALA A 51 -3.33 -20.04 1.89
N THR A 52 -3.32 -20.18 3.22
CA THR A 52 -4.12 -21.19 3.93
C THR A 52 -5.62 -20.99 3.70
N LEU A 53 -6.11 -19.75 3.82
CA LEU A 53 -7.52 -19.45 3.54
C LEU A 53 -7.91 -19.73 2.10
N LEU A 54 -7.02 -19.39 1.14
CA LEU A 54 -7.23 -19.65 -0.28
C LEU A 54 -7.30 -21.15 -0.58
N SER A 55 -6.32 -21.92 -0.09
CA SER A 55 -6.32 -23.39 -0.29
C SER A 55 -7.49 -24.10 0.40
N GLY A 56 -8.01 -23.50 1.47
CA GLY A 56 -9.19 -24.00 2.17
C GLY A 56 -10.52 -23.59 1.55
N GLY A 57 -10.53 -22.86 0.43
CA GLY A 57 -11.75 -22.36 -0.22
C GLY A 57 -12.53 -21.32 0.60
N GLN A 58 -11.91 -20.73 1.63
CA GLN A 58 -12.54 -19.68 2.44
C GLN A 58 -12.50 -18.31 1.78
N VAL A 59 -11.57 -18.11 0.85
CA VAL A 59 -11.44 -16.91 0.02
C VAL A 59 -11.16 -17.32 -1.43
N ASP A 60 -11.54 -16.46 -2.36
CA ASP A 60 -11.36 -16.63 -3.80
C ASP A 60 -9.99 -16.09 -4.27
N PHE A 61 -9.50 -15.03 -3.62
CA PHE A 61 -8.25 -14.35 -3.96
C PHE A 61 -7.47 -13.94 -2.70
N ILE A 62 -6.18 -13.71 -2.87
CA ILE A 62 -5.32 -13.14 -1.83
C ILE A 62 -4.60 -11.89 -2.34
N VAL A 63 -4.50 -10.87 -1.49
CA VAL A 63 -3.69 -9.67 -1.72
C VAL A 63 -2.43 -9.78 -0.87
N VAL A 64 -1.28 -10.01 -1.53
CA VAL A 64 0.01 -10.29 -0.89
C VAL A 64 1.14 -9.58 -1.60
N GLY A 65 2.19 -9.23 -0.86
CA GLY A 65 3.42 -8.69 -1.43
C GLY A 65 4.34 -9.79 -1.97
N GLU A 66 5.30 -9.43 -2.82
CA GLU A 66 6.43 -10.32 -3.09
C GLU A 66 7.30 -10.50 -1.84
N PRO A 67 8.00 -11.65 -1.70
CA PRO A 67 8.02 -12.82 -2.59
C PRO A 67 6.80 -13.75 -2.45
N ALA A 68 5.86 -13.43 -1.55
CA ALA A 68 4.75 -14.32 -1.24
C ALA A 68 3.81 -14.52 -2.44
N ALA A 69 3.53 -13.48 -3.23
CA ALA A 69 2.73 -13.61 -4.45
C ALA A 69 3.27 -14.73 -5.37
N THR A 70 4.55 -14.64 -5.76
CA THR A 70 5.19 -15.66 -6.59
C THR A 70 5.25 -17.04 -5.91
N ALA A 71 5.64 -17.09 -4.64
CA ALA A 71 5.79 -18.34 -3.92
C ALA A 71 4.46 -19.10 -3.79
N GLN A 72 3.37 -18.39 -3.48
CA GLN A 72 2.04 -18.99 -3.33
C GLN A 72 1.41 -19.35 -4.67
N THR A 73 1.60 -18.54 -5.71
CA THR A 73 1.20 -18.88 -7.09
C THR A 73 1.79 -20.22 -7.52
N LYS A 74 3.09 -20.42 -7.31
CA LYS A 74 3.74 -21.69 -7.63
C LYS A 74 3.23 -22.84 -6.75
N ARG A 75 3.15 -22.64 -5.43
CA ARG A 75 2.75 -23.69 -4.48
C ARG A 75 1.33 -24.18 -4.69
N LEU A 76 0.40 -23.28 -5.01
CA LEU A 76 -1.02 -23.57 -5.18
C LEU A 76 -1.44 -23.73 -6.64
N SER A 77 -0.48 -23.66 -7.58
CA SER A 77 -0.73 -23.71 -9.02
C SER A 77 -1.80 -22.70 -9.47
N LEU A 78 -1.71 -21.46 -8.94
CA LEU A 78 -2.65 -20.39 -9.28
C LEU A 78 -2.46 -19.96 -10.73
N ASN A 79 -3.55 -19.68 -11.43
CA ASN A 79 -3.53 -19.39 -12.87
C ASN A 79 -3.72 -17.90 -13.21
N ALA A 80 -3.96 -17.03 -12.22
CA ALA A 80 -4.26 -15.62 -12.48
C ALA A 80 -3.64 -14.65 -11.46
N GLU A 81 -3.29 -13.44 -11.92
CA GLU A 81 -2.80 -12.35 -11.08
C GLU A 81 -3.23 -10.95 -11.54
N MET A 82 -3.27 -9.99 -10.60
CA MET A 82 -3.36 -8.54 -10.87
C MET A 82 -2.17 -7.85 -10.21
N ASN A 83 -1.45 -7.05 -10.99
CA ASN A 83 -0.43 -6.14 -10.48
C ASN A 83 -1.10 -4.89 -9.89
N ILE A 84 -0.99 -4.71 -8.57
CA ILE A 84 -1.65 -3.59 -7.88
C ILE A 84 -0.94 -2.25 -8.16
N GLN A 85 0.34 -2.25 -8.53
CA GLN A 85 1.06 -1.02 -8.88
C GLN A 85 0.43 -0.40 -10.12
N THR A 86 0.18 -1.22 -11.15
CA THR A 86 -0.52 -0.79 -12.37
C THR A 86 -1.89 -0.20 -12.07
N GLU A 87 -2.66 -0.83 -11.17
CA GLU A 87 -3.99 -0.34 -10.79
C GLU A 87 -3.92 0.94 -9.96
N TYR A 88 -2.93 1.06 -9.07
CA TYR A 88 -2.67 2.29 -8.33
C TYR A 88 -2.31 3.44 -9.26
N SER A 89 -1.48 3.22 -10.28
CA SER A 89 -1.08 4.28 -11.23
C SER A 89 -2.27 4.87 -11.97
N LYS A 90 -3.22 4.02 -12.37
CA LYS A 90 -4.45 4.44 -13.06
C LYS A 90 -5.33 5.39 -12.24
N VAL A 91 -5.23 5.35 -10.91
CA VAL A 91 -6.13 6.10 -10.01
C VAL A 91 -5.42 7.16 -9.17
N SER A 92 -4.09 7.17 -9.14
CA SER A 92 -3.30 8.13 -8.35
C SER A 92 -2.55 9.15 -9.20
N GLY A 93 -2.29 8.85 -10.49
CA GLY A 93 -1.39 9.63 -11.34
C GLY A 93 0.10 9.37 -11.10
N ALA A 94 0.46 8.51 -10.14
CA ALA A 94 1.85 8.13 -9.85
C ALA A 94 2.28 6.85 -10.58
N THR A 95 3.56 6.66 -10.86
CA THR A 95 4.07 5.45 -11.53
C THR A 95 4.08 4.22 -10.63
N SER A 96 4.26 4.39 -9.32
CA SER A 96 4.18 3.33 -8.32
C SER A 96 3.84 3.94 -6.96
N PHE A 97 3.99 3.18 -5.87
CA PHE A 97 3.84 3.67 -4.50
C PHE A 97 5.00 3.24 -3.60
N PRO A 98 5.39 4.07 -2.62
CA PRO A 98 6.47 3.78 -1.70
C PRO A 98 5.98 2.80 -0.60
N GLN A 99 6.33 1.52 -0.73
CA GLN A 99 5.79 0.47 0.15
C GLN A 99 6.50 0.41 1.50
N ALA A 100 7.83 0.52 1.52
CA ALA A 100 8.63 0.59 2.74
C ALA A 100 9.72 1.66 2.63
N GLY A 101 9.89 2.43 3.71
CA GLY A 101 10.89 3.49 3.81
C GLY A 101 12.02 3.10 4.75
N ILE A 102 13.19 3.70 4.54
CA ILE A 102 14.33 3.64 5.45
C ILE A 102 14.28 4.90 6.31
N PHE A 103 14.15 4.70 7.60
CA PHE A 103 14.08 5.76 8.59
C PHE A 103 15.33 5.72 9.47
N VAL A 104 15.98 6.86 9.63
CA VAL A 104 17.21 7.02 10.43
C VAL A 104 16.91 7.97 11.58
N LYS A 105 17.36 7.66 12.80
CA LYS A 105 17.27 8.59 13.93
C LYS A 105 17.82 9.95 13.51
N SER A 106 17.14 11.04 13.88
CA SER A 106 17.54 12.38 13.46
C SER A 106 19.00 12.68 13.78
N ALA A 107 19.49 12.18 14.91
CA ALA A 107 20.88 12.38 15.33
C ALA A 107 21.89 11.76 14.37
N LEU A 108 21.69 10.48 14.04
CA LEU A 108 22.51 9.74 13.09
C LEU A 108 22.34 10.24 11.64
N ALA A 109 21.15 10.74 11.29
CA ALA A 109 20.89 11.29 9.96
C ALA A 109 21.66 12.59 9.66
N SER A 110 22.07 13.35 10.69
CA SER A 110 22.92 14.53 10.55
C SER A 110 24.39 14.20 10.25
N ASP A 111 24.82 12.95 10.44
CA ASP A 111 26.18 12.52 10.12
C ASP A 111 26.30 12.26 8.61
N GLU A 112 26.94 13.20 7.90
CA GLU A 112 27.12 13.12 6.45
C GLU A 112 27.96 11.91 6.01
N ALA A 113 28.95 11.50 6.82
CA ALA A 113 29.80 10.36 6.50
C ALA A 113 29.02 9.04 6.64
N PHE A 114 28.23 8.92 7.71
CA PHE A 114 27.28 7.82 7.88
C PHE A 114 26.29 7.76 6.70
N MET A 115 25.60 8.88 6.41
CA MET A 115 24.57 8.92 5.36
C MET A 115 25.14 8.59 3.98
N LYS A 116 26.35 9.09 3.65
CA LYS A 116 27.04 8.76 2.40
C LYS A 116 27.33 7.26 2.32
N SER A 117 27.93 6.69 3.36
CA SER A 117 28.27 5.27 3.39
C SER A 117 27.03 4.37 3.38
N LEU A 118 25.95 4.76 4.06
CA LEU A 118 24.67 4.04 4.04
C LEU A 118 24.15 3.93 2.60
N PHE A 119 24.11 5.03 1.84
CA PHE A 119 23.63 5.00 0.45
C PHE A 119 24.55 4.20 -0.49
N GLU A 120 25.86 4.24 -0.28
CA GLU A 120 26.82 3.42 -1.04
C GLU A 120 26.59 1.93 -0.81
N GLU A 121 26.43 1.51 0.44
CA GLU A 121 26.16 0.11 0.79
C GLU A 121 24.78 -0.35 0.32
N LEU A 122 23.74 0.50 0.43
CA LEU A 122 22.40 0.19 -0.10
C LEU A 122 22.42 0.03 -1.63
N ALA A 123 23.16 0.87 -2.34
CA ALA A 123 23.32 0.76 -3.80
C ALA A 123 24.05 -0.53 -4.19
N ALA A 124 25.15 -0.86 -3.50
CA ALA A 124 25.88 -2.11 -3.71
C ALA A 124 25.02 -3.35 -3.39
N ASN A 125 24.21 -3.30 -2.32
CA ASN A 125 23.25 -4.35 -1.99
C ASN A 125 22.22 -4.56 -3.10
N LYS A 126 21.60 -3.47 -3.58
CA LYS A 126 20.61 -3.55 -4.65
C LYS A 126 21.18 -4.21 -5.91
N GLU A 127 22.39 -3.81 -6.31
CA GLU A 127 23.07 -4.40 -7.47
C GLU A 127 23.36 -5.88 -7.24
N TRP A 128 23.85 -6.24 -6.06
CA TRP A 128 24.12 -7.63 -5.72
C TRP A 128 22.86 -8.49 -5.77
N VAL A 129 21.75 -8.03 -5.19
CA VAL A 129 20.45 -8.73 -5.21
C VAL A 129 19.98 -8.96 -6.65
N ALA A 130 20.12 -7.95 -7.52
CA ALA A 130 19.74 -8.04 -8.93
C ALA A 130 20.63 -9.02 -9.73
N GLN A 131 21.93 -9.06 -9.46
CA GLN A 131 22.87 -9.92 -10.18
C GLN A 131 22.87 -11.38 -9.65
N ASN A 132 22.50 -11.60 -8.39
CA ASN A 132 22.66 -12.88 -7.71
C ASN A 132 21.32 -13.54 -7.33
N LYS A 133 20.28 -13.38 -8.16
CA LYS A 133 18.89 -13.81 -7.87
C LYS A 133 18.76 -15.25 -7.35
N ALA A 134 19.57 -16.18 -7.89
CA ALA A 134 19.56 -17.59 -7.46
C ALA A 134 20.14 -17.79 -6.04
N SER A 135 21.06 -16.93 -5.62
CA SER A 135 21.74 -16.99 -4.33
C SER A 135 21.01 -16.22 -3.22
N VAL A 136 20.07 -15.33 -3.57
CA VAL A 136 19.37 -14.45 -2.60
C VAL A 136 18.74 -15.23 -1.44
N THR A 137 18.07 -16.36 -1.69
CA THR A 137 17.47 -17.16 -0.61
C THR A 137 18.53 -17.72 0.34
N ALA A 138 19.62 -18.26 -0.19
CA ALA A 138 20.69 -18.83 0.63
C ALA A 138 21.38 -17.74 1.47
N GLU A 139 21.57 -16.56 0.90
CA GLU A 139 22.14 -15.41 1.60
C GLU A 139 21.20 -14.90 2.70
N ALA A 140 19.90 -14.77 2.41
CA ALA A 140 18.92 -14.29 3.37
C ALA A 140 18.74 -15.25 4.56
N LYS A 141 18.94 -16.55 4.36
CA LYS A 141 18.94 -17.54 5.45
C LYS A 141 20.08 -17.39 6.45
N LYS A 142 21.15 -16.67 6.12
CA LYS A 142 22.19 -16.28 7.08
C LYS A 142 21.69 -15.21 8.05
N VAL A 143 20.64 -14.47 7.67
CA VAL A 143 20.07 -13.37 8.45
C VAL A 143 18.85 -13.84 9.24
N TYR A 144 17.95 -14.62 8.63
CA TYR A 144 16.79 -15.20 9.31
C TYR A 144 16.31 -16.51 8.65
N GLU A 145 15.95 -17.50 9.47
CA GLU A 145 15.76 -18.89 9.04
C GLU A 145 14.58 -19.10 8.05
N SER A 146 13.49 -18.36 8.25
CA SER A 146 12.25 -18.47 7.46
C SER A 146 12.36 -17.89 6.04
N ALA A 147 13.51 -17.31 5.67
CA ALA A 147 13.70 -16.63 4.40
C ALA A 147 13.43 -17.54 3.18
N ASN A 148 12.58 -17.06 2.27
CA ASN A 148 12.25 -17.74 1.01
C ASN A 148 11.98 -16.71 -0.10
N PHE A 149 12.95 -16.57 -1.01
CA PHE A 149 12.93 -15.61 -2.12
C PHE A 149 13.22 -16.34 -3.44
N PRO A 150 12.20 -16.93 -4.09
CA PRO A 150 12.38 -17.57 -5.38
C PRO A 150 13.05 -16.61 -6.38
N ALA A 151 14.03 -17.09 -7.15
CA ALA A 151 14.80 -16.24 -8.07
C ALA A 151 13.90 -15.44 -9.05
N ILE A 152 12.79 -16.05 -9.48
CA ILE A 152 11.79 -15.43 -10.37
C ILE A 152 10.98 -14.30 -9.71
N ALA A 153 11.00 -14.20 -8.37
CA ALA A 153 10.34 -13.14 -7.62
C ALA A 153 11.22 -11.89 -7.42
N ILE A 154 12.55 -12.01 -7.59
CA ILE A 154 13.50 -10.98 -7.15
C ILE A 154 13.29 -9.64 -7.86
N ASP A 155 13.07 -9.65 -9.18
CA ASP A 155 12.80 -8.39 -9.91
C ASP A 155 11.47 -7.76 -9.47
N ARG A 156 10.49 -8.59 -9.10
CA ARG A 156 9.16 -8.17 -8.63
C ARG A 156 9.19 -7.65 -7.18
N CYS A 157 10.27 -7.89 -6.44
CA CYS A 157 10.49 -7.36 -5.09
C CYS A 157 10.78 -5.85 -5.09
N ALA A 158 11.12 -5.25 -6.25
CA ALA A 158 11.24 -3.80 -6.41
C ALA A 158 12.15 -3.12 -5.36
N ILE A 159 13.32 -3.71 -5.11
CA ILE A 159 14.29 -3.19 -4.14
C ILE A 159 14.83 -1.83 -4.59
N ASN A 160 14.81 -0.90 -3.64
CA ASN A 160 15.33 0.45 -3.77
C ASN A 160 16.27 0.73 -2.57
N GLY A 161 16.76 1.95 -2.46
CA GLY A 161 17.82 2.36 -1.54
C GLY A 161 18.49 3.66 -1.96
N ALA A 162 17.98 4.32 -3.01
CA ALA A 162 18.47 5.62 -3.44
C ALA A 162 18.10 6.72 -2.44
N LYS A 163 18.96 7.74 -2.34
CA LYS A 163 18.64 8.96 -1.59
C LYS A 163 17.39 9.63 -2.18
N LEU A 164 16.52 10.13 -1.31
CA LEU A 164 15.32 10.84 -1.76
C LEU A 164 15.68 12.13 -2.52
N THR A 165 15.01 12.32 -3.65
CA THR A 165 14.94 13.57 -4.42
C THR A 165 13.69 14.36 -4.04
N GLU A 166 13.63 15.64 -4.42
CA GLU A 166 12.41 16.44 -4.24
C GLU A 166 11.17 15.81 -4.89
N GLU A 167 11.34 15.16 -6.03
CA GLU A 167 10.28 14.44 -6.73
C GLU A 167 9.78 13.26 -5.89
N SER A 168 10.68 12.40 -5.43
CA SER A 168 10.29 11.27 -4.58
C SER A 168 9.63 11.73 -3.27
N MET A 169 10.07 12.86 -2.69
CA MET A 169 9.42 13.45 -1.53
C MET A 169 8.00 13.92 -1.87
N ARG A 170 7.78 14.56 -3.03
CA ARG A 170 6.42 14.94 -3.48
C ARG A 170 5.53 13.71 -3.66
N ASP A 171 6.04 12.65 -4.27
CA ASP A 171 5.29 11.41 -4.50
C ASP A 171 4.93 10.71 -3.19
N ILE A 172 5.84 10.70 -2.21
CA ILE A 172 5.57 10.20 -0.85
C ILE A 172 4.44 11.01 -0.19
N MET A 173 4.47 12.34 -0.30
CA MET A 173 3.43 13.18 0.29
C MET A 173 2.05 12.99 -0.37
N LEU A 174 2.02 12.84 -1.70
CA LEU A 174 0.81 12.50 -2.43
C LEU A 174 0.28 11.12 -2.01
N PHE A 175 1.16 10.12 -1.95
CA PHE A 175 0.81 8.78 -1.50
C PHE A 175 0.19 8.79 -0.09
N LEU A 176 0.84 9.43 0.88
CA LEU A 176 0.35 9.52 2.26
C LEU A 176 -1.02 10.19 2.33
N SER A 177 -1.23 11.26 1.55
CA SER A 177 -2.51 11.97 1.47
C SER A 177 -3.62 11.12 0.88
N ASN A 178 -3.31 10.30 -0.13
CA ASN A 178 -4.27 9.42 -0.78
C ASN A 178 -4.67 8.23 0.10
N VAL A 179 -3.68 7.54 0.69
CA VAL A 179 -3.93 6.25 1.35
C VAL A 179 -4.10 6.35 2.87
N MET A 180 -3.66 7.45 3.48
CA MET A 180 -3.78 7.72 4.92
C MET A 180 -4.25 9.17 5.19
N PRO A 181 -5.42 9.60 4.69
CA PRO A 181 -5.94 10.95 4.92
C PRO A 181 -6.43 11.18 6.36
N LYS A 182 -6.60 10.10 7.14
CA LYS A 182 -7.12 10.15 8.51
C LYS A 182 -6.27 9.30 9.44
N ASP A 183 -6.22 9.68 10.71
CA ASP A 183 -5.62 8.88 11.77
C ASP A 183 -6.58 7.77 12.26
N SER A 184 -6.10 6.95 13.19
CA SER A 184 -6.89 5.85 13.77
C SER A 184 -8.12 6.31 14.57
N LYS A 185 -8.22 7.60 14.90
CA LYS A 185 -9.38 8.21 15.59
C LYS A 185 -10.32 8.89 14.59
N GLY A 186 -10.03 8.83 13.30
CA GLY A 186 -10.83 9.46 12.24
C GLY A 186 -10.55 10.94 12.02
N ASN A 187 -9.55 11.53 12.69
CA ASN A 187 -9.17 12.92 12.47
C ASN A 187 -8.42 13.05 11.15
N SER A 188 -8.73 14.08 10.38
CA SER A 188 -7.99 14.39 9.15
C SER A 188 -6.51 14.68 9.44
N ILE A 189 -5.62 14.16 8.60
CA ILE A 189 -4.19 14.43 8.64
C ILE A 189 -3.85 15.38 7.50
N ASP A 190 -3.30 16.55 7.84
CA ASP A 190 -2.61 17.39 6.86
C ASP A 190 -1.14 17.00 6.79
N TRP A 191 -0.80 16.17 5.81
CA TRP A 191 0.57 15.72 5.60
C TRP A 191 1.49 16.89 5.23
N THR A 192 1.00 17.93 4.56
CA THR A 192 1.82 19.10 4.15
C THR A 192 2.51 19.76 5.34
N THR A 193 1.79 19.92 6.45
CA THR A 193 2.34 20.48 7.70
C THR A 193 3.39 19.59 8.38
N ASN A 194 3.47 18.32 8.00
CA ASN A 194 4.42 17.35 8.55
C ASN A 194 5.61 17.09 7.61
N LYS A 195 5.64 17.69 6.42
CA LYS A 195 6.71 17.50 5.42
C LYS A 195 8.10 17.71 6.03
N SER A 196 8.33 18.84 6.69
CA SER A 196 9.63 19.15 7.31
C SER A 196 10.01 18.18 8.41
N LYS A 197 9.04 17.73 9.22
CA LYS A 197 9.30 16.73 10.27
C LYS A 197 9.81 15.41 9.67
N ILE A 198 9.23 14.99 8.55
CA ILE A 198 9.53 13.72 7.89
C ILE A 198 10.89 13.77 7.17
N PHE A 199 11.21 14.87 6.49
CA PHE A 199 12.37 14.91 5.56
C PHE A 199 13.52 15.80 5.99
N ASP A 200 13.29 16.88 6.75
CA ASP A 200 14.35 17.85 7.01
C ASP A 200 15.35 17.27 8.02
N ILE A 201 16.55 17.00 7.54
CA ILE A 201 17.68 16.51 8.34
C ILE A 201 18.23 17.70 9.16
N PRO A 202 18.41 17.56 10.49
CA PRO A 202 18.97 18.64 11.29
C PRO A 202 20.44 18.89 10.95
N THR A 203 20.92 20.12 11.15
CA THR A 203 22.27 20.56 10.75
C THR A 203 23.38 20.12 11.71
N SER A 204 23.06 19.78 12.96
CA SER A 204 24.03 19.22 13.89
C SER A 204 23.32 18.58 15.08
N THR A 205 23.70 17.34 15.35
CA THR A 205 23.30 16.55 16.50
C THR A 205 24.47 15.61 16.79
N THR A 206 24.80 15.42 18.06
CA THR A 206 25.95 14.58 18.46
C THR A 206 25.46 13.16 18.67
N GLU A 207 25.77 12.26 17.74
CA GLU A 207 25.60 10.83 17.98
C GLU A 207 26.86 10.25 18.63
N ASN A 208 26.77 9.99 19.94
CA ASN A 208 27.92 9.62 20.76
C ASN A 208 28.23 8.11 20.74
N SER A 209 27.37 7.30 20.10
CA SER A 209 27.55 5.84 20.01
C SER A 209 28.08 5.43 18.64
N LYS A 210 29.20 4.70 18.62
CA LYS A 210 29.71 4.02 17.41
C LYS A 210 29.09 2.65 17.18
N GLN A 211 28.16 2.23 18.03
CA GLN A 211 27.35 1.04 17.82
C GLN A 211 25.93 1.45 17.49
N ILE A 212 25.41 0.97 16.36
CA ILE A 212 24.04 1.25 15.90
C ILE A 212 23.28 -0.05 15.60
N LYS A 213 21.96 0.02 15.64
CA LYS A 213 21.04 -1.07 15.31
C LYS A 213 20.28 -0.74 14.04
N PHE A 214 20.28 -1.67 13.08
CA PHE A 214 19.56 -1.56 11.82
C PHE A 214 18.54 -2.70 11.69
N SER A 215 17.26 -2.38 11.80
CA SER A 215 16.18 -3.37 11.72
C SER A 215 15.32 -3.27 10.46
N ALA A 216 14.80 -4.42 10.03
CA ALA A 216 13.79 -4.55 8.99
C ALA A 216 12.82 -5.70 9.33
N PRO A 217 11.56 -5.65 8.83
CA PRO A 217 10.65 -6.78 8.96
C PRO A 217 11.02 -7.88 7.96
N GLU A 218 10.66 -9.13 8.28
CA GLU A 218 10.75 -10.26 7.36
C GLU A 218 10.06 -9.96 6.01
N GLY A 219 10.58 -10.55 4.94
CA GLY A 219 10.12 -10.34 3.56
C GLY A 219 10.96 -9.32 2.79
N THR A 220 10.36 -8.73 1.76
CA THR A 220 11.04 -7.81 0.82
C THR A 220 11.80 -6.65 1.49
N PRO A 221 11.31 -6.01 2.56
CA PRO A 221 12.09 -5.00 3.28
C PRO A 221 13.46 -5.48 3.77
N ALA A 222 13.59 -6.74 4.22
CA ALA A 222 14.87 -7.30 4.63
C ALA A 222 15.88 -7.43 3.47
N LEU A 223 15.41 -7.56 2.22
CA LEU A 223 16.29 -7.61 1.05
C LEU A 223 17.01 -6.28 0.79
N ALA A 224 16.44 -5.15 1.21
CA ALA A 224 17.06 -3.84 1.04
C ALA A 224 18.33 -3.65 1.90
N MET A 225 18.55 -4.52 2.89
CA MET A 225 19.75 -4.55 3.72
C MET A 225 20.48 -5.91 3.69
N LEU A 226 20.21 -6.76 2.71
CA LEU A 226 20.61 -8.17 2.72
C LEU A 226 22.13 -8.36 2.87
N THR A 227 22.93 -7.81 1.96
CA THR A 227 24.38 -8.00 1.97
C THR A 227 25.06 -7.22 3.11
N LEU A 228 24.39 -6.19 3.62
CA LEU A 228 24.84 -5.47 4.80
C LEU A 228 24.72 -6.38 6.02
N ALA A 229 23.54 -6.97 6.22
CA ALA A 229 23.23 -7.84 7.33
C ALA A 229 24.00 -9.17 7.29
N SER A 230 24.04 -9.83 6.13
CA SER A 230 24.66 -11.15 6.01
C SER A 230 26.18 -11.14 6.16
N ASN A 231 26.82 -10.00 5.88
CA ASN A 231 28.26 -9.83 6.00
C ASN A 231 28.68 -9.02 7.24
N GLY A 232 27.73 -8.58 8.08
CA GLY A 232 28.01 -7.74 9.24
C GLY A 232 28.75 -6.44 8.87
N LYS A 233 28.30 -5.76 7.81
CA LYS A 233 28.95 -4.57 7.29
C LYS A 233 28.98 -3.45 8.33
N LYS A 234 30.10 -2.75 8.40
CA LYS A 234 30.15 -1.43 9.02
C LYS A 234 29.54 -0.40 8.06
N ILE A 235 29.02 0.69 8.60
CA ILE A 235 28.61 1.86 7.82
C ILE A 235 29.44 3.03 8.32
N ALA A 236 30.28 3.59 7.45
CA ALA A 236 31.37 4.48 7.85
C ALA A 236 32.20 3.86 8.99
N ASP A 237 32.32 4.54 10.14
CA ASP A 237 33.04 4.05 11.32
C ASP A 237 32.12 3.41 12.38
N TYR A 238 30.85 3.16 12.05
CA TYR A 238 29.88 2.54 12.95
C TYR A 238 29.86 1.02 12.82
N ASP A 239 29.92 0.33 13.96
CA ASP A 239 29.59 -1.08 14.10
C ASP A 239 28.06 -1.27 14.11
N VAL A 240 27.55 -2.14 13.24
CA VAL A 240 26.11 -2.28 13.01
C VAL A 240 25.61 -3.65 13.45
N GLU A 241 24.65 -3.66 14.37
CA GLU A 241 23.85 -4.83 14.70
C GLU A 241 22.62 -4.86 13.78
N TYR A 242 22.59 -5.83 12.84
CA TYR A 242 21.47 -6.02 11.95
C TYR A 242 20.44 -6.97 12.55
N LYS A 243 19.15 -6.61 12.42
CA LYS A 243 18.06 -7.39 13.00
C LYS A 243 16.89 -7.53 12.03
N VAL A 244 16.53 -8.75 11.67
CA VAL A 244 15.26 -9.02 11.02
C VAL A 244 14.23 -9.41 12.09
N VAL A 245 13.07 -8.78 12.06
CA VAL A 245 12.00 -8.99 13.05
C VAL A 245 10.70 -9.43 12.39
N ASN A 246 9.82 -10.04 13.17
CA ASN A 246 8.46 -10.28 12.74
C ASN A 246 7.81 -8.95 12.30
N PRO A 247 7.09 -8.91 11.15
CA PRO A 247 6.46 -7.69 10.65
C PRO A 247 5.53 -6.97 11.65
N ALA A 248 4.88 -7.69 12.57
CA ALA A 248 4.05 -7.08 13.61
C ALA A 248 4.86 -6.25 14.62
N ASN A 249 6.16 -6.51 14.77
CA ASN A 249 7.01 -5.90 15.78
C ASN A 249 7.81 -4.69 15.27
N ILE A 250 7.90 -4.48 13.95
CA ILE A 250 8.80 -3.44 13.38
C ILE A 250 8.44 -2.02 13.83
N ALA A 251 7.15 -1.70 13.99
CA ALA A 251 6.74 -0.38 14.46
C ALA A 251 7.24 -0.10 15.89
N SER A 252 7.38 -1.14 16.71
CA SER A 252 7.92 -1.03 18.07
C SER A 252 9.40 -0.67 18.06
N GLU A 253 10.19 -1.15 17.09
CA GLU A 253 11.62 -0.83 16.98
C GLU A 253 11.86 0.67 16.87
N MET A 254 11.03 1.38 16.10
CA MET A 254 11.06 2.84 16.01
C MET A 254 10.41 3.52 17.22
N ALA A 255 9.19 3.10 17.60
CA ALA A 255 8.42 3.78 18.64
C ALA A 255 9.12 3.77 20.01
N THR A 256 9.85 2.68 20.31
CA THR A 256 10.63 2.52 21.55
C THR A 256 12.08 2.98 21.41
N LYS A 257 12.49 3.46 20.23
CA LYS A 257 13.86 3.83 19.88
C LYS A 257 14.89 2.70 19.99
N ALA A 258 14.43 1.44 19.92
CA ALA A 258 15.25 0.25 20.04
C ALA A 258 16.22 0.04 18.85
N SER A 259 15.90 0.62 17.70
CA SER A 259 16.76 0.62 16.50
C SER A 259 17.08 2.04 16.03
N ASP A 260 18.28 2.27 15.50
CA ASP A 260 18.74 3.58 15.01
C ASP A 260 18.39 3.79 13.54
N VAL A 261 18.39 2.71 12.76
CA VAL A 261 17.89 2.65 11.39
C VAL A 261 16.78 1.60 11.32
N VAL A 262 15.65 1.96 10.72
CA VAL A 262 14.47 1.09 10.64
C VAL A 262 13.91 1.11 9.23
N ILE A 263 13.80 -0.07 8.59
CA ILE A 263 12.99 -0.24 7.38
C ILE A 263 11.59 -0.61 7.80
N MET A 264 10.58 0.19 7.45
CA MET A 264 9.18 -0.11 7.81
C MET A 264 8.18 0.51 6.82
N PRO A 265 6.88 0.16 6.87
CA PRO A 265 5.89 0.78 6.00
C PRO A 265 5.90 2.30 6.08
N VAL A 266 5.92 2.98 4.92
CA VAL A 266 6.09 4.44 4.85
C VAL A 266 5.01 5.17 5.64
N ASN A 267 3.76 4.70 5.54
CA ASN A 267 2.64 5.28 6.27
C ASN A 267 2.82 5.21 7.80
N ALA A 268 3.32 4.07 8.30
CA ALA A 268 3.49 3.85 9.73
C ALA A 268 4.66 4.68 10.28
N GLY A 269 5.81 4.70 9.61
CA GLY A 269 6.96 5.51 10.04
C GLY A 269 6.68 7.01 9.96
N ALA A 270 6.05 7.49 8.87
CA ALA A 270 5.63 8.89 8.76
C ALA A 270 4.62 9.28 9.86
N ASN A 271 3.72 8.37 10.22
CA ASN A 271 2.77 8.62 11.31
C ASN A 271 3.44 8.65 12.69
N LEU A 272 4.47 7.82 12.94
CA LEU A 272 5.26 7.89 14.16
C LEU A 272 6.03 9.21 14.26
N ILE A 273 6.63 9.67 13.16
CA ILE A 273 7.31 10.99 13.11
C ILE A 273 6.32 12.13 13.38
N ARG A 274 5.13 12.08 12.76
CA ARG A 274 4.03 13.03 13.04
C ARG A 274 3.69 13.08 14.54
N GLN A 275 3.77 11.93 15.22
CA GLN A 275 3.52 11.77 16.65
C GLN A 275 4.72 12.09 17.56
N GLY A 276 5.85 12.54 16.99
CA GLY A 276 7.02 12.99 17.73
C GLY A 276 8.18 12.00 17.79
N ALA A 277 8.14 10.90 17.04
CA ALA A 277 9.32 10.04 16.89
C ALA A 277 10.45 10.81 16.18
N ASP A 278 11.65 10.74 16.75
CA ASP A 278 12.80 11.51 16.30
C ASP A 278 13.60 10.79 15.21
N TYR A 279 12.97 10.63 14.04
CA TYR A 279 13.52 9.95 12.87
C TYR A 279 13.27 10.77 11.60
N LYS A 280 14.05 10.47 10.56
CA LYS A 280 13.92 11.04 9.22
C LYS A 280 13.75 9.93 8.20
N LEU A 281 12.83 10.11 7.26
CA LEU A 281 12.69 9.26 6.09
C LEU A 281 13.74 9.68 5.07
N VAL A 282 14.73 8.80 4.82
CA VAL A 282 15.91 9.14 3.99
C VAL A 282 15.95 8.41 2.66
N SER A 283 15.17 7.33 2.52
CA SER A 283 15.10 6.50 1.32
C SER A 283 13.80 5.69 1.26
N ILE A 284 13.46 5.19 0.07
CA ILE A 284 12.51 4.09 -0.10
C ILE A 284 13.32 2.80 -0.24
N ALA A 285 13.02 1.81 0.59
CA ALA A 285 13.63 0.49 0.54
C ALA A 285 12.96 -0.42 -0.50
N VAL A 286 11.64 -0.25 -0.66
CA VAL A 286 10.79 -1.12 -1.46
C VAL A 286 9.73 -0.26 -2.12
N ASP A 287 9.77 -0.19 -3.45
CA ASP A 287 8.66 0.35 -4.24
C ASP A 287 7.53 -0.70 -4.32
N GLY A 288 6.41 -0.35 -4.93
CA GLY A 288 5.24 -1.22 -4.94
C GLY A 288 5.54 -2.63 -5.47
N SER A 289 5.22 -3.64 -4.65
CA SER A 289 5.47 -5.07 -4.92
C SER A 289 4.29 -5.93 -4.47
N LEU A 290 3.07 -5.42 -4.67
CA LEU A 290 1.81 -5.97 -4.21
C LEU A 290 0.98 -6.55 -5.37
N TYR A 291 0.39 -7.73 -5.15
CA TYR A 291 -0.39 -8.43 -6.16
C TYR A 291 -1.66 -9.01 -5.57
N VAL A 292 -2.71 -9.11 -6.39
CA VAL A 292 -3.80 -10.06 -6.15
C VAL A 292 -3.48 -11.34 -6.91
N VAL A 293 -3.56 -12.50 -6.27
CA VAL A 293 -3.39 -13.80 -6.93
C VAL A 293 -4.53 -14.76 -6.56
N GLY A 294 -4.88 -15.64 -7.48
CA GLY A 294 -5.94 -16.64 -7.31
C GLY A 294 -6.21 -17.40 -8.61
N ASN A 295 -7.38 -18.02 -8.69
CA ASN A 295 -7.81 -18.73 -9.89
C ASN A 295 -8.98 -18.02 -10.55
N THR A 296 -8.94 -17.93 -11.88
CA THR A 296 -10.08 -17.52 -12.72
C THR A 296 -10.31 -18.59 -13.79
N GLU A 297 -11.52 -18.62 -14.38
CA GLU A 297 -11.83 -19.56 -15.46
C GLU A 297 -10.91 -19.39 -16.68
N LYS A 298 -10.51 -18.14 -16.97
CA LYS A 298 -9.67 -17.79 -18.13
C LYS A 298 -8.17 -17.82 -17.83
N GLY A 299 -7.78 -17.80 -16.56
CA GLY A 299 -6.40 -17.52 -16.14
C GLY A 299 -5.94 -16.12 -16.57
N GLY A 300 -4.65 -15.83 -16.40
CA GLY A 300 -4.01 -14.60 -16.86
C GLY A 300 -4.27 -13.39 -15.96
N GLN A 301 -4.62 -12.25 -16.55
CA GLN A 301 -4.78 -11.01 -15.79
C GLN A 301 -6.14 -10.94 -15.09
N ILE A 302 -6.12 -10.78 -13.77
CA ILE A 302 -7.32 -10.49 -12.97
C ILE A 302 -7.71 -9.03 -13.20
N SER A 303 -8.98 -8.78 -13.50
CA SER A 303 -9.59 -7.47 -13.62
C SER A 303 -10.32 -7.06 -12.33
N MET A 304 -10.69 -5.78 -12.19
CA MET A 304 -11.49 -5.34 -11.05
C MET A 304 -12.86 -6.02 -11.00
N ASP A 305 -13.46 -6.31 -12.15
CA ASP A 305 -14.77 -6.97 -12.22
C ASP A 305 -14.70 -8.43 -11.76
N ASP A 306 -13.55 -9.11 -11.94
CA ASP A 306 -13.34 -10.48 -11.42
C ASP A 306 -13.37 -10.53 -9.89
N LEU A 307 -13.10 -9.40 -9.22
CA LEU A 307 -13.09 -9.30 -7.76
C LEU A 307 -14.49 -9.04 -7.18
N VAL A 308 -15.42 -8.47 -7.95
CA VAL A 308 -16.74 -8.07 -7.45
C VAL A 308 -17.52 -9.30 -6.97
N GLY A 309 -18.05 -9.22 -5.76
CA GLY A 309 -18.80 -10.29 -5.10
C GLY A 309 -17.91 -11.39 -4.48
N LYS A 310 -16.58 -11.24 -4.50
CA LYS A 310 -15.64 -12.27 -4.04
C LYS A 310 -15.16 -12.03 -2.61
N ASN A 311 -14.65 -13.10 -2.01
CA ASN A 311 -13.99 -13.10 -0.71
C ASN A 311 -12.48 -13.01 -0.93
N ILE A 312 -11.84 -12.06 -0.26
CA ILE A 312 -10.42 -11.74 -0.47
C ILE A 312 -9.71 -11.77 0.88
N ALA A 313 -8.62 -12.53 1.00
CA ALA A 313 -7.72 -12.37 2.13
C ALA A 313 -6.70 -11.26 1.82
N CYS A 314 -6.53 -10.28 2.70
CA CYS A 314 -5.62 -9.16 2.48
C CYS A 314 -4.65 -9.01 3.65
N ILE A 315 -3.35 -8.88 3.36
CA ILE A 315 -2.36 -8.60 4.40
C ILE A 315 -2.34 -7.11 4.76
N GLY A 316 -1.80 -6.79 5.95
CA GLY A 316 -1.43 -5.42 6.30
C GLY A 316 -2.62 -4.45 6.35
N GLN A 317 -3.66 -4.77 7.13
CA GLN A 317 -4.88 -3.95 7.30
C GLN A 317 -4.62 -2.44 7.50
N THR A 318 -3.61 -2.13 8.31
CA THR A 318 -3.15 -0.77 8.66
C THR A 318 -1.83 -0.39 7.99
N GLY A 319 -1.21 -1.34 7.26
CA GLY A 319 0.01 -1.12 6.49
C GLY A 319 -0.29 -0.76 5.05
N VAL A 320 0.76 -0.41 4.30
CA VAL A 320 0.65 -0.05 2.87
C VAL A 320 -0.18 -1.05 2.05
N PRO A 321 -0.03 -2.39 2.17
CA PRO A 321 -0.83 -3.33 1.39
C PRO A 321 -2.34 -3.13 1.48
N GLY A 322 -2.89 -3.09 2.70
CA GLY A 322 -4.32 -2.91 2.92
C GLY A 322 -4.79 -1.49 2.61
N LEU A 323 -3.95 -0.48 2.85
CA LEU A 323 -4.27 0.91 2.55
C LEU A 323 -4.35 1.19 1.04
N VAL A 324 -3.38 0.69 0.26
CA VAL A 324 -3.38 0.82 -1.21
C VAL A 324 -4.56 0.09 -1.82
N PHE A 325 -4.81 -1.15 -1.38
CA PHE A 325 -5.96 -1.93 -1.86
C PHE A 325 -7.28 -1.19 -1.61
N ARG A 326 -7.46 -0.66 -0.38
CA ARG A 326 -8.65 0.14 -0.02
C ARG A 326 -8.79 1.40 -0.85
N TYR A 327 -7.69 2.13 -1.05
CA TYR A 327 -7.68 3.34 -1.87
C TYR A 327 -8.14 3.03 -3.31
N ILE A 328 -7.59 1.97 -3.93
CA ILE A 328 -7.97 1.58 -5.28
C ILE A 328 -9.45 1.19 -5.35
N MET A 329 -9.95 0.39 -4.41
CA MET A 329 -11.36 0.00 -4.35
C MET A 329 -12.27 1.23 -4.25
N GLN A 330 -11.93 2.18 -3.38
CA GLN A 330 -12.66 3.44 -3.25
C GLN A 330 -12.67 4.25 -4.56
N GLN A 331 -11.52 4.42 -5.22
CA GLN A 331 -11.43 5.14 -6.49
C GLN A 331 -12.19 4.45 -7.63
N LYS A 332 -12.44 3.14 -7.52
CA LYS A 332 -13.23 2.36 -8.48
C LYS A 332 -14.71 2.24 -8.10
N GLY A 333 -15.15 2.85 -7.00
CA GLY A 333 -16.53 2.76 -6.53
C GLY A 333 -16.91 1.35 -6.06
N ILE A 334 -15.95 0.58 -5.54
CA ILE A 334 -16.16 -0.77 -5.00
C ILE A 334 -16.08 -0.69 -3.47
N GLU A 335 -17.17 -1.08 -2.79
CA GLU A 335 -17.22 -1.11 -1.33
C GLU A 335 -16.50 -2.34 -0.77
N ILE A 336 -15.81 -2.14 0.36
CA ILE A 336 -15.19 -3.23 1.12
C ILE A 336 -16.07 -3.56 2.33
N GLU A 337 -16.57 -4.79 2.38
CA GLU A 337 -17.21 -5.37 3.56
C GLU A 337 -16.15 -6.17 4.34
N THR A 338 -15.82 -5.74 5.55
CA THR A 338 -14.82 -6.45 6.38
C THR A 338 -15.49 -7.63 7.09
N LYS A 339 -14.88 -8.82 6.97
CA LYS A 339 -15.29 -10.05 7.66
C LYS A 339 -14.27 -10.46 8.72
#